data_AF-A0AAD4KA73-F1
#
_entry.id   AF-A0AAD4KA73-F1
#
_cell.length_a   1.000
_cell.length_b   1.000
_cell.length_c   1.000
_cell.angle_alpha   90.00
_cell.angle_beta   90.00
_cell.angle_gamma   90.00
#
_symmetry.space_group_name_H-M   'P 1'
#
loop_
_entity.id
_entity.type
_entity.pdbx_description
1 polymer ?
#
loop_
_entity_poly.entity_id
_entity_poly.type
_entity_poly.pdbx_seq_one_letter_code
_entity_poly.pdbx_strand_id
1 'polypeptide(L)'
;VRMRKMQTQATELVRDFYESLLMLTLGLLLQWNQWHVVRILNADTLPAEVTEQQPLNWSAVFFSSGLLLTLLQYRPQWIKRCSLQLRKLLLLLEVLIVLFVVDYVLLSIWQPFLNIFDLVLHTLGNSQGSWSRLVFHYCPGLADWLINDAFYFMRFLISLAWFLIAIELAAPKWRLAIDFLVLGQLPE
;
A
#
# COMPACT_ATOMS: atom_id res chain seq x y z
N VAL A 1 -36.73 9.26 15.82
CA VAL A 1 -35.34 9.69 16.19
C VAL A 1 -34.30 8.61 15.87
N ARG A 2 -34.51 7.34 16.26
CA ARG A 2 -33.59 6.21 15.98
C ARG A 2 -33.34 5.97 14.48
N MET A 3 -34.39 5.95 13.66
CA MET A 3 -34.27 5.81 12.19
C MET A 3 -33.47 6.95 11.54
N ARG A 4 -33.64 8.20 11.98
CA ARG A 4 -32.88 9.35 11.43
C ARG A 4 -31.38 9.22 11.75
N LYS A 5 -31.02 8.79 12.96
CA LYS A 5 -29.62 8.51 13.33
C LYS A 5 -29.01 7.39 12.50
N MET A 6 -29.74 6.29 12.29
CA MET A 6 -29.29 5.17 11.45
C MET A 6 -29.07 5.62 10.00
N GLN A 7 -29.98 6.42 9.44
CA GLN A 7 -29.80 6.98 8.10
C GLN A 7 -28.58 7.91 8.00
N THR A 8 -28.33 8.74 9.02
CA THR A 8 -27.15 9.63 9.02
C THR A 8 -25.86 8.81 9.08
N GLN A 9 -25.79 7.80 9.94
CA GLN A 9 -24.66 6.89 10.06
C GLN A 9 -24.41 6.12 8.75
N ALA A 10 -25.48 5.67 8.09
CA ALA A 10 -25.38 4.98 6.82
C ALA A 10 -24.85 5.88 5.70
N THR A 11 -25.34 7.12 5.60
CA THR A 11 -24.83 8.08 4.61
C THR A 11 -23.35 8.43 4.85
N GLU A 12 -22.91 8.45 6.11
CA GLU A 12 -21.50 8.61 6.43
C GLU A 12 -20.66 7.40 6.02
N LEU A 13 -21.15 6.18 6.25
CA LEU A 13 -20.49 4.94 5.86
C LEU A 13 -20.29 4.83 4.35
N VAL A 14 -21.34 5.14 3.58
CA VAL A 14 -21.29 5.16 2.11
C VAL A 14 -20.29 6.19 1.61
N ARG A 15 -20.30 7.38 2.21
CA ARG A 15 -19.36 8.43 1.82
C ARG A 15 -17.92 8.04 2.16
N ASP A 16 -17.67 7.54 3.36
CA ASP A 16 -16.33 7.10 3.79
C ASP A 16 -15.82 5.95 2.89
N PHE A 17 -16.71 5.09 2.39
CA PHE A 17 -16.41 4.08 1.37
C PHE A 17 -16.01 4.71 0.02
N TYR A 18 -16.78 5.68 -0.50
CA TYR A 18 -16.42 6.38 -1.74
C TYR A 18 -15.11 7.17 -1.62
N GLU A 19 -14.88 7.85 -0.49
CA GLU A 19 -13.63 8.59 -0.24
C GLU A 19 -12.42 7.65 -0.17
N SER A 20 -12.60 6.45 0.40
CA SER A 20 -11.58 5.40 0.46
C SER A 20 -11.29 4.80 -0.92
N LEU A 21 -12.35 4.52 -1.71
CA LEU A 21 -12.23 4.03 -3.08
C LEU A 21 -11.54 5.06 -3.99
N LEU A 22 -11.86 6.34 -3.83
CA LEU A 22 -11.22 7.44 -4.56
C LEU A 22 -9.73 7.52 -4.23
N MET A 23 -9.34 7.42 -2.96
CA MET A 23 -7.91 7.40 -2.60
C MET A 23 -7.19 6.19 -3.17
N LEU A 24 -7.82 5.01 -3.13
CA LEU A 24 -7.22 3.77 -3.65
C LEU A 24 -7.05 3.83 -5.17
N THR A 25 -8.06 4.31 -5.89
CA THR A 25 -7.99 4.48 -7.36
C THR A 25 -6.95 5.53 -7.77
N LEU A 26 -6.85 6.66 -7.06
CA LEU A 26 -5.80 7.65 -7.30
C LEU A 26 -4.40 7.09 -7.01
N GLY A 27 -4.24 6.37 -5.89
CA GLY A 27 -2.98 5.72 -5.54
C GLY A 27 -2.54 4.70 -6.59
N LEU A 28 -3.47 3.85 -7.06
CA LEU A 28 -3.21 2.91 -8.15
C LEU A 28 -2.83 3.62 -9.46
N LEU A 29 -3.52 4.71 -9.80
CA LEU A 29 -3.26 5.47 -11.03
C LEU A 29 -1.89 6.14 -10.98
N LEU A 30 -1.50 6.70 -9.83
CA LEU A 30 -0.15 7.25 -9.63
C LEU A 30 0.92 6.17 -9.74
N GLN A 31 0.71 5.01 -9.11
CA GLN A 31 1.64 3.89 -9.18
C GLN A 31 1.76 3.32 -10.60
N TRP A 32 0.64 3.23 -11.31
CA TRP A 32 0.58 2.75 -12.69
C TRP A 32 1.32 3.67 -13.65
N ASN A 33 1.21 4.98 -13.44
CA ASN A 33 1.94 5.98 -14.21
C ASN A 33 3.35 6.26 -13.67
N GLN A 34 3.78 5.57 -12.60
CA GLN A 34 5.06 5.79 -11.91
C GLN A 34 5.26 7.25 -11.45
N TRP A 35 4.16 7.93 -11.14
CA TRP A 35 4.17 9.31 -10.67
C TRP A 35 4.39 9.33 -9.17
N HIS A 36 5.60 9.75 -8.76
CA HIS A 36 5.94 9.91 -7.36
C HIS A 36 5.81 11.38 -6.96
N VAL A 37 4.86 11.67 -6.07
CA VAL A 37 4.60 13.01 -5.55
C VAL A 37 5.85 13.59 -4.87
N VAL A 38 6.59 12.74 -4.16
CA VAL A 38 7.85 13.11 -3.49
C VAL A 38 8.91 13.57 -4.51
N ARG A 39 8.98 12.98 -5.71
CA ARG A 39 9.92 13.41 -6.76
C ARG A 39 9.55 14.76 -7.35
N ILE A 40 8.26 15.04 -7.47
CA ILE A 40 7.76 16.33 -8.00
C ILE A 40 8.07 17.47 -7.01
N LEU A 41 8.00 17.19 -5.71
CA LEU A 41 8.25 18.17 -4.64
C LEU A 41 9.73 18.32 -4.26
N ASN A 42 10.52 17.24 -4.34
CA ASN A 42 11.92 17.18 -3.93
C ASN A 42 12.80 16.60 -5.05
N ALA A 43 12.82 17.27 -6.21
CA ALA A 43 13.60 16.85 -7.36
C ALA A 43 15.11 16.74 -7.09
N ASP A 44 15.65 17.55 -6.16
CA ASP A 44 17.09 17.70 -5.95
C ASP A 44 17.71 16.70 -4.94
N THR A 45 16.92 15.94 -4.19
CA THR A 45 17.42 15.13 -3.04
C THR A 45 17.27 13.62 -3.19
N LEU A 46 16.61 13.15 -4.25
CA LEU A 46 16.47 11.72 -4.52
C LEU A 46 17.61 11.26 -5.45
N PRO A 47 18.29 10.14 -5.15
CA PRO A 47 19.40 9.67 -5.96
C PRO A 47 18.94 9.44 -7.40
N ALA A 48 19.66 10.07 -8.34
CA ALA A 48 19.39 10.05 -9.78
C ALA A 48 19.47 8.64 -10.42
N GLU A 49 19.81 7.62 -9.66
CA GLU A 49 19.90 6.23 -10.12
C GLU A 49 18.53 5.56 -10.35
N VAL A 50 17.43 6.14 -9.85
CA VAL A 50 16.06 5.63 -10.12
C VAL A 50 15.40 6.31 -11.33
N THR A 51 16.23 6.74 -12.29
CA THR A 51 15.80 7.39 -13.54
C THR A 51 15.42 6.38 -14.63
N GLU A 52 15.86 5.14 -14.54
CA GLU A 52 15.35 4.09 -15.42
C GLU A 52 13.93 3.72 -15.01
N GLN A 53 13.00 3.82 -15.97
CA GLN A 53 11.65 3.27 -15.86
C GLN A 53 11.74 1.77 -15.60
N GLN A 54 11.85 1.41 -14.32
CA GLN A 54 11.80 0.01 -13.92
C GLN A 54 10.44 -0.55 -14.34
N PRO A 55 10.37 -1.80 -14.83
CA PRO A 55 9.09 -2.43 -15.13
C PRO A 55 8.18 -2.37 -13.90
N LEU A 56 6.87 -2.22 -14.15
CA LEU A 56 5.86 -2.07 -13.10
C LEU A 56 6.03 -3.14 -12.02
N ASN A 57 6.47 -2.71 -10.84
CA ASN A 57 6.80 -3.62 -9.77
C ASN A 57 5.56 -3.92 -8.94
N TRP A 58 4.94 -5.08 -9.18
CA TRP A 58 3.74 -5.52 -8.46
C TRP A 58 3.90 -5.52 -6.94
N SER A 59 5.09 -5.81 -6.42
CA SER A 59 5.30 -5.75 -4.97
C SER A 59 5.15 -4.33 -4.43
N ALA A 60 5.63 -3.32 -5.16
CA ALA A 60 5.49 -1.92 -4.77
C ALA A 60 4.02 -1.47 -4.82
N VAL A 61 3.25 -1.96 -5.80
CA VAL A 61 1.80 -1.70 -5.91
C VAL A 61 1.03 -2.32 -4.74
N PHE A 62 1.30 -3.59 -4.40
CA PHE A 62 0.64 -4.25 -3.27
C PHE A 62 1.01 -3.58 -1.94
N PHE A 63 2.29 -3.24 -1.75
CA PHE A 63 2.73 -2.55 -0.53
C PHE A 63 2.09 -1.17 -0.39
N SER A 64 2.12 -0.33 -1.44
CA SER A 64 1.54 1.02 -1.39
C SER A 64 0.02 0.97 -1.21
N SER A 65 -0.67 0.06 -1.89
CA SER A 65 -2.11 -0.14 -1.73
C SER A 65 -2.46 -0.61 -0.32
N GLY A 66 -1.66 -1.55 0.24
CA GLY A 66 -1.85 -2.03 1.61
C GLY A 66 -1.61 -0.94 2.64
N LEU A 67 -0.57 -0.12 2.46
CA LEU A 67 -0.26 1.00 3.34
C LEU A 67 -1.31 2.12 3.25
N LEU A 68 -1.85 2.37 2.06
CA LEU A 68 -2.95 3.32 1.88
C LEU A 68 -4.22 2.83 2.58
N LEU A 69 -4.52 1.53 2.49
CA LEU A 69 -5.62 0.90 3.21
C LEU A 69 -5.47 0.96 4.73
N THR A 70 -4.25 0.76 5.27
CA THR A 70 -4.04 0.89 6.71
C THR A 70 -4.17 2.35 7.17
N LEU A 71 -3.61 3.32 6.43
CA LEU A 71 -3.75 4.74 6.74
C LEU A 71 -5.21 5.21 6.72
N LEU A 72 -6.00 4.75 5.75
CA LEU A 72 -7.43 5.04 5.66
C LEU A 72 -8.21 4.59 6.90
N GLN A 73 -7.75 3.57 7.63
CA GLN A 73 -8.42 3.12 8.85
C GLN A 73 -8.26 4.09 10.02
N TYR A 74 -7.19 4.90 10.03
CA TYR A 74 -6.87 5.84 11.10
C TYR A 74 -7.42 7.25 10.89
N ARG A 75 -8.33 7.44 9.92
CA ARG A 75 -8.88 8.77 9.61
C ARG A 75 -9.51 9.44 10.85
N PRO A 76 -9.09 10.67 11.20
CA PRO A 76 -9.63 11.38 12.35
C PRO A 76 -11.09 11.80 12.10
N GLN A 77 -11.99 11.32 12.96
CA GLN A 77 -13.44 11.58 12.87
C GLN A 77 -13.83 13.07 12.97
N TRP A 78 -12.90 13.93 13.40
CA TRP A 78 -13.11 15.36 13.58
C TRP A 78 -13.37 16.10 12.27
N ILE A 79 -12.83 15.61 11.14
CA ILE A 79 -13.05 16.14 9.78
C ILE A 79 -14.54 16.12 9.41
N LYS A 80 -15.32 15.23 10.03
CA LYS A 80 -16.76 15.07 9.76
C LYS A 80 -17.62 16.25 10.22
N ARG A 81 -17.12 17.08 11.15
CA ARG A 81 -17.87 18.21 11.74
C ARG A 81 -17.68 19.55 11.02
N CYS A 82 -16.82 19.61 10.01
CA CYS A 82 -16.54 20.85 9.27
C CYS A 82 -17.64 21.18 8.25
N SER A 83 -17.74 22.47 7.88
CA SER A 83 -18.63 22.92 6.81
C SER A 83 -18.28 22.26 5.47
N LEU A 84 -19.26 22.11 4.58
CA LEU A 84 -19.13 21.32 3.35
C LEU A 84 -17.98 21.78 2.44
N GLN A 85 -17.69 23.09 2.40
CA GLN A 85 -16.59 23.66 1.61
C GLN A 85 -15.22 23.37 2.25
N LEU A 86 -15.07 23.64 3.55
CA LEU A 86 -13.82 23.36 4.29
C LEU A 86 -13.50 21.88 4.26
N ARG A 87 -14.51 21.03 4.38
CA ARG A 87 -14.37 19.58 4.30
C ARG A 87 -13.82 19.11 2.96
N LYS A 88 -14.28 19.67 1.83
CA LYS A 88 -13.75 19.32 0.49
C LYS A 88 -12.28 19.70 0.35
N LEU A 89 -11.90 20.88 0.84
CA LEU A 89 -10.49 21.32 0.87
C LEU A 89 -9.64 20.42 1.77
N LEU A 90 -10.16 20.07 2.95
CA LEU A 90 -9.46 19.18 3.87
C LEU A 90 -9.28 17.77 3.28
N LEU A 91 -10.27 17.28 2.53
CA LEU A 91 -10.18 16.01 1.84
C LEU A 91 -9.11 16.02 0.74
N LEU A 92 -9.04 17.09 -0.06
CA LEU A 92 -7.97 17.23 -1.05
C LEU A 92 -6.59 17.25 -0.40
N LEU A 93 -6.46 18.00 0.71
CA LEU A 93 -5.22 18.04 1.49
C LEU A 93 -4.89 16.67 2.07
N GLU A 94 -5.88 15.95 2.60
CA GLU A 94 -5.72 14.60 3.13
C GLU A 94 -5.26 13.62 2.05
N VAL A 95 -5.85 13.67 0.85
CA VAL A 95 -5.42 12.88 -0.31
C VAL A 95 -3.96 13.15 -0.63
N LEU A 96 -3.56 14.41 -0.69
CA LEU A 96 -2.19 14.80 -1.00
C LEU A 96 -1.20 14.34 0.08
N ILE A 97 -1.54 14.51 1.36
CA ILE A 97 -0.70 14.08 2.48
C ILE A 97 -0.58 12.55 2.50
N VAL A 98 -1.68 11.81 2.38
CA VAL A 98 -1.67 10.34 2.40
C VAL A 98 -0.84 9.81 1.25
N LEU A 99 -1.01 10.35 0.04
CA LEU A 99 -0.20 9.97 -1.12
C LEU A 99 1.29 10.29 -0.91
N PHE A 100 1.60 11.46 -0.39
CA PHE A 100 2.98 11.84 -0.07
C PHE A 100 3.61 10.90 0.97
N VAL A 101 2.89 10.58 2.05
CA VAL A 101 3.36 9.65 3.09
C VAL A 101 3.57 8.26 2.51
N VAL A 102 2.65 7.77 1.68
CA VAL A 102 2.78 6.46 1.02
C VAL A 102 4.03 6.42 0.14
N ASP A 103 4.21 7.42 -0.73
CA ASP A 103 5.40 7.52 -1.57
C ASP A 103 6.69 7.65 -0.75
N TYR A 104 6.66 8.45 0.31
CA TYR A 104 7.83 8.65 1.18
C TYR A 104 8.21 7.35 1.91
N VAL A 105 7.24 6.63 2.48
CA VAL A 105 7.52 5.36 3.16
C VAL A 105 8.02 4.33 2.13
N LEU A 106 7.44 4.31 0.93
CA LEU A 106 7.87 3.41 -0.12
C LEU A 106 9.34 3.66 -0.54
N LEU A 107 9.68 4.91 -0.86
CA LEU A 107 11.00 5.26 -1.39
C LEU A 107 12.08 5.37 -0.30
N SER A 108 11.76 5.95 0.85
CA SER A 108 12.74 6.28 1.90
C SER A 108 12.91 5.19 2.95
N ILE A 109 11.95 4.27 3.09
CA ILE A 109 11.99 3.22 4.13
C ILE A 109 11.95 1.84 3.51
N TRP A 110 10.92 1.55 2.70
CA TRP A 110 10.70 0.21 2.17
C TRP A 110 11.78 -0.20 1.17
N GLN A 111 12.09 0.65 0.19
CA GLN A 111 13.12 0.38 -0.81
C GLN A 111 14.52 0.19 -0.22
N PRO A 112 15.04 1.06 0.68
CA PRO A 112 16.35 0.84 1.28
C PRO A 112 16.37 -0.36 2.23
N PHE A 113 15.28 -0.62 2.96
CA PHE A 113 15.15 -1.85 3.75
C PHE A 113 15.32 -3.09 2.86
N LEU A 114 14.61 -3.14 1.74
CA LEU A 114 14.72 -4.21 0.77
C LEU A 114 16.13 -4.34 0.17
N ASN A 115 16.81 -3.24 -0.14
CA ASN A 115 18.19 -3.27 -0.63
C ASN A 115 19.17 -3.87 0.40
N ILE A 116 18.95 -3.65 1.70
CA ILE A 116 19.75 -4.30 2.75
C ILE A 116 19.51 -5.81 2.75
N PHE A 117 18.25 -6.24 2.61
CA PHE A 117 17.92 -7.67 2.52
C PHE A 117 18.51 -8.33 1.27
N ASP A 118 18.48 -7.63 0.14
CA ASP A 118 19.11 -8.09 -1.10
C ASP A 118 20.61 -8.31 -0.92
N LEU A 119 21.30 -7.34 -0.29
CA LEU A 119 22.72 -7.43 0.03
C LEU A 119 23.02 -8.60 0.98
N VAL A 120 22.19 -8.82 2.00
CA VAL A 120 22.34 -9.95 2.94
C VAL A 120 22.13 -11.29 2.22
N LEU A 121 21.13 -11.39 1.34
CA LEU A 121 20.87 -12.62 0.57
C LEU A 121 21.99 -12.91 -0.43
N HIS A 122 22.49 -11.90 -1.14
CA HIS A 122 23.62 -12.06 -2.05
C HIS A 122 24.92 -12.44 -1.32
N THR A 123 25.17 -11.88 -0.13
CA THR A 123 26.35 -12.25 0.68
C THR A 123 26.23 -13.66 1.25
N LEU A 124 25.03 -14.09 1.65
CA LEU A 124 24.76 -15.48 2.05
C LEU A 124 24.90 -16.47 0.89
N GLY A 125 24.37 -16.13 -0.29
CA GLY A 125 24.46 -16.95 -1.51
C GLY A 125 25.89 -17.15 -1.99
N ASN A 126 26.74 -16.12 -1.86
CA ASN A 126 28.16 -16.19 -2.20
C ASN A 126 29.05 -16.73 -1.07
N SER A 127 28.50 -16.95 0.13
CA SER A 127 29.26 -17.56 1.22
C SER A 127 29.54 -19.04 0.88
N GLN A 128 30.82 -19.39 0.70
CA GLN A 128 31.30 -20.75 0.41
C GLN A 128 31.23 -21.67 1.65
N GLY A 129 30.17 -21.57 2.45
CA GLY A 129 29.94 -22.47 3.58
C GLY A 129 29.62 -23.90 3.13
N SER A 130 29.89 -24.88 3.99
CA SER A 130 29.57 -26.31 3.78
C SER A 130 28.11 -26.54 3.31
N TRP A 131 27.18 -25.70 3.79
CA TRP A 131 25.76 -25.73 3.43
C TRP A 131 25.47 -25.32 1.98
N SER A 132 26.16 -24.31 1.44
CA SER A 132 25.94 -23.90 0.05
C SER A 132 26.41 -25.00 -0.90
N ARG A 133 27.58 -25.60 -0.66
CA ARG A 133 28.07 -26.76 -1.46
C ARG A 133 27.09 -27.92 -1.48
N LEU A 134 26.43 -28.24 -0.37
CA LEU A 134 25.43 -29.32 -0.33
C LEU A 134 24.20 -28.97 -1.19
N VAL A 135 23.66 -27.75 -1.06
CA VAL A 135 22.47 -27.32 -1.83
C VAL A 135 22.79 -27.22 -3.33
N PHE A 136 23.94 -26.67 -3.70
CA PHE A 136 24.38 -26.60 -5.10
C PHE A 136 24.62 -27.98 -5.73
N HIS A 137 25.06 -28.97 -4.94
CA HIS A 137 25.36 -30.30 -5.46
C HIS A 137 24.12 -31.19 -5.60
N TYR A 138 23.16 -31.09 -4.68
CA TYR A 138 21.95 -31.93 -4.70
C TYR A 138 20.78 -31.29 -5.47
N CYS A 139 20.67 -29.97 -5.52
CA CYS A 139 19.56 -29.25 -6.18
C CYS A 139 20.05 -27.95 -6.85
N PRO A 140 20.74 -28.02 -8.00
CA PRO A 140 21.31 -26.84 -8.67
C PRO A 140 20.24 -25.81 -9.05
N GLY A 141 19.06 -26.25 -9.52
CA GLY A 141 17.96 -25.32 -9.87
C GLY A 141 17.38 -24.58 -8.67
N LEU A 142 17.45 -25.14 -7.46
CA LEU A 142 16.99 -24.47 -6.23
C LEU A 142 18.02 -23.44 -5.77
N ALA A 143 19.31 -23.71 -5.99
CA ALA A 143 20.38 -22.76 -5.71
C ALA A 143 20.35 -21.57 -6.69
N ASP A 144 20.14 -21.81 -7.99
CA ASP A 144 19.98 -20.75 -9.00
C ASP A 144 18.76 -19.87 -8.70
N TRP A 145 17.64 -20.47 -8.28
CA TRP A 145 16.45 -19.73 -7.86
C TRP A 145 16.72 -18.90 -6.58
N LEU A 146 17.44 -19.46 -5.60
CA LEU A 146 17.73 -18.78 -4.34
C LEU A 146 18.59 -17.52 -4.53
N ILE A 147 19.49 -17.55 -5.51
CA ILE A 147 20.41 -16.44 -5.79
C ILE A 147 19.74 -15.35 -6.63
N ASN A 148 18.93 -15.74 -7.61
CA ASN A 148 18.42 -14.81 -8.61
C ASN A 148 16.99 -14.32 -8.31
N ASP A 149 16.11 -15.19 -7.82
CA ASP A 149 14.66 -14.93 -7.77
C ASP A 149 14.08 -14.87 -6.37
N ALA A 150 14.71 -15.50 -5.38
CA ALA A 150 14.14 -15.60 -4.03
C ALA A 150 13.90 -14.24 -3.36
N PHE A 151 14.79 -13.27 -3.58
CA PHE A 151 14.58 -11.91 -3.08
C PHE A 151 13.31 -11.28 -3.67
N TYR A 152 13.14 -11.31 -4.99
CA TYR A 152 11.97 -10.76 -5.67
C TYR A 152 10.68 -11.47 -5.26
N PHE A 153 10.75 -12.80 -5.11
CA PHE A 153 9.62 -13.61 -4.65
C PHE A 153 9.23 -13.30 -3.20
N MET A 154 10.20 -13.22 -2.29
CA MET A 154 9.95 -12.86 -0.89
C MET A 154 9.43 -11.43 -0.76
N ARG A 155 9.98 -10.48 -1.54
CA ARG A 155 9.49 -9.11 -1.62
C ARG A 155 8.03 -9.09 -2.04
N PHE A 156 7.67 -9.84 -3.07
CA PHE A 156 6.29 -9.96 -3.53
C PHE A 156 5.38 -10.57 -2.46
N LEU A 157 5.78 -11.68 -1.83
CA LEU A 157 4.99 -12.35 -0.79
C LEU A 157 4.73 -11.46 0.42
N ILE A 158 5.74 -10.73 0.90
CA ILE A 158 5.59 -9.83 2.05
C ILE A 158 4.64 -8.68 1.71
N SER A 159 4.80 -8.07 0.53
CA SER A 159 3.90 -7.00 0.07
C SER A 159 2.47 -7.49 -0.14
N LEU A 160 2.28 -8.70 -0.66
CA LEU A 160 0.97 -9.33 -0.84
C LEU A 160 0.33 -9.65 0.52
N ALA A 161 1.08 -10.25 1.44
CA ALA A 161 0.59 -10.56 2.79
C ALA A 161 0.16 -9.28 3.52
N TRP A 162 0.96 -8.22 3.42
CA TRP A 162 0.61 -6.90 3.98
C TRP A 162 -0.70 -6.36 3.39
N PHE A 163 -0.85 -6.43 2.07
CA PHE A 163 -2.07 -6.01 1.39
C PHE A 163 -3.30 -6.81 1.82
N LEU A 164 -3.18 -8.14 1.93
CA LEU A 164 -4.27 -9.01 2.36
C LEU A 164 -4.69 -8.70 3.80
N ILE A 165 -3.74 -8.50 4.72
CA ILE A 165 -4.03 -8.09 6.10
C ILE A 165 -4.75 -6.73 6.12
N ALA A 166 -4.29 -5.78 5.33
CA ALA A 166 -4.91 -4.47 5.23
C ALA A 166 -6.35 -4.54 4.68
N ILE A 167 -6.60 -5.42 3.70
CA ILE A 167 -7.95 -5.70 3.20
C ILE A 167 -8.81 -6.33 4.28
N GLU A 168 -8.34 -7.36 4.99
CA GLU A 168 -9.15 -8.02 6.03
C GLU A 168 -9.58 -7.03 7.12
N LEU A 169 -8.71 -6.11 7.49
CA LEU A 169 -9.01 -5.05 8.45
C LEU A 169 -10.02 -4.02 7.92
N ALA A 170 -9.98 -3.70 6.62
CA ALA A 170 -10.89 -2.73 5.99
C ALA A 170 -12.24 -3.34 5.57
N ALA A 171 -12.25 -4.63 5.23
CA ALA A 171 -13.38 -5.41 4.72
C ALA A 171 -14.67 -5.28 5.55
N PRO A 172 -14.69 -5.36 6.90
CA PRO A 172 -15.94 -5.28 7.65
C PRO A 172 -16.65 -3.93 7.45
N LYS A 173 -15.92 -2.81 7.41
CA LYS A 173 -16.51 -1.48 7.18
C LYS A 173 -17.04 -1.34 5.76
N TRP A 174 -16.31 -1.89 4.78
CA TRP A 174 -16.72 -1.84 3.38
C TRP A 174 -17.92 -2.74 3.10
N ARG A 175 -17.98 -3.94 3.68
CA ARG A 175 -19.14 -4.83 3.60
C ARG A 175 -20.38 -4.16 4.14
N LEU A 176 -20.31 -3.54 5.32
CA LEU A 176 -21.45 -2.79 5.87
C LEU A 176 -21.92 -1.64 4.96
N ALA A 177 -20.99 -0.94 4.31
CA ALA A 177 -21.34 0.12 3.36
C ALA A 177 -21.99 -0.43 2.07
N ILE A 178 -21.49 -1.55 1.56
CA ILE A 178 -22.02 -2.23 0.36
C ILE A 178 -23.40 -2.85 0.66
N ASP A 179 -23.55 -3.53 1.79
CA ASP A 179 -24.82 -4.11 2.23
C ASP A 179 -25.88 -3.02 2.37
N PHE A 180 -25.52 -1.86 2.93
CA PHE A 180 -26.43 -0.72 2.98
C PHE A 180 -26.79 -0.17 1.59
N LEU A 181 -25.83 -0.10 0.65
CA LEU A 181 -26.10 0.34 -0.72
C LEU A 181 -27.03 -0.60 -1.49
N VAL A 182 -26.89 -1.92 -1.27
CA VAL A 182 -27.66 -2.96 -1.98
C VAL A 182 -29.03 -3.17 -1.34
N LEU A 183 -29.09 -3.25 -0.01
CA LEU A 183 -30.30 -3.61 0.73
C LEU A 183 -31.09 -2.37 1.20
N GLY A 184 -30.49 -1.18 1.18
CA GLY A 184 -31.09 0.05 1.69
C GLY A 184 -31.25 0.08 3.22
N GLN A 185 -30.73 -0.92 3.94
CA GLN A 185 -30.84 -1.11 5.38
C GLN A 185 -29.49 -1.54 5.95
N LEU A 186 -29.14 -1.02 7.13
CA LEU A 186 -27.96 -1.49 7.88
C LEU A 186 -28.35 -2.80 8.59
N PRO A 187 -27.51 -3.85 8.54
CA PRO A 187 -27.74 -5.04 9.37
C PRO A 187 -27.71 -4.64 10.85
N GLU A 188 -28.61 -5.24 11.65
CA GLU A 188 -28.74 -4.97 13.09
C GLU A 188 -27.47 -5.34 13.89
#